data_AF-A0A838SBY9-F1
#
_entry.id   AF-A0A838SBY9-F1
#
_cell.length_a   1.000
_cell.length_b   1.000
_cell.length_c   1.000
_cell.angle_alpha   90.00
_cell.angle_beta   90.00
_cell.angle_gamma   90.00
#
_symmetry.space_group_name_H-M   'P 1'
#
loop_
_entity.id
_entity.type
_entity.pdbx_description
1 polymer ?
#
loop_
_entity_poly.entity_id
_entity_poly.type
_entity_poly.pdbx_seq_one_letter_code
_entity_poly.pdbx_strand_id
1 'polypeptide(L)' 'MESKELYRHLLGINEPWTVERVHLDLPRGQVDVFVEHTKGARFPCPECGRVLT' A
#
# COMPACT_ATOMS: atom_id res chain seq x y z
N MET A 1 2.97 10.90 -11.18
CA MET A 1 3.86 10.53 -10.07
C MET A 1 3.31 11.05 -8.74
N GLU A 2 2.85 12.30 -8.68
CA GLU A 2 2.35 12.94 -7.44
C GLU A 2 1.19 12.21 -6.74
N SER A 3 0.26 11.59 -7.48
CA SER A 3 -0.87 10.88 -6.88
C SER A 3 -0.43 9.71 -5.99
N LYS A 4 0.54 8.90 -6.42
CA LYS A 4 0.97 7.71 -5.66
C LYS A 4 1.60 8.09 -4.32
N GLU A 5 2.49 9.08 -4.31
CA GLU A 5 3.13 9.55 -3.08
C GLU A 5 2.15 10.25 -2.14
N LEU A 6 1.21 11.04 -2.67
CA LEU A 6 0.16 11.64 -1.85
C LEU A 6 -0.67 10.56 -1.13
N TYR A 7 -1.18 9.57 -1.88
CA TYR A 7 -1.99 8.51 -1.30
C TYR A 7 -1.17 7.60 -0.37
N ARG A 8 0.11 7.37 -0.67
CA ARG A 8 1.02 6.65 0.23
C ARG A 8 1.08 7.31 1.60
N HIS A 9 1.32 8.63 1.64
CA HIS A 9 1.38 9.37 2.91
C HIS A 9 0.00 9.45 3.59
N LEU A 10 -1.06 9.75 2.85
CA LEU A 10 -2.40 9.93 3.40
C LEU A 10 -2.93 8.64 4.06
N LEU A 11 -2.66 7.48 3.45
CA LEU A 11 -3.13 6.18 3.94
C LEU A 11 -2.13 5.47 4.87
N GLY A 12 -0.98 6.08 5.15
CA GLY A 12 0.05 5.48 6.00
C GLY A 12 0.66 4.20 5.41
N ILE A 13 0.71 4.09 4.08
CA ILE A 13 1.31 2.95 3.39
C ILE A 13 2.83 3.10 3.48
N ASN A 14 3.47 2.12 4.12
CA ASN A 14 4.90 2.09 4.37
C ASN A 14 5.48 0.73 3.98
N GLU A 15 6.81 0.66 3.94
CA GLU A 15 7.52 -0.60 3.70
C GLU A 15 6.99 -1.73 4.61
N PRO A 16 6.79 -2.94 4.07
CA PRO A 16 7.21 -3.41 2.74
C PRO A 16 6.21 -3.12 1.60
N TRP A 17 5.17 -2.32 1.84
CA TRP A 17 4.15 -1.98 0.85
C TRP A 17 4.47 -0.70 0.09
N THR A 18 4.16 -0.70 -1.21
CA THR A 18 4.29 0.45 -2.11
C THR A 18 3.01 0.65 -2.90
N VAL A 19 2.64 1.89 -3.19
CA VAL A 19 1.49 2.18 -4.06
C VAL A 19 1.85 1.88 -5.52
N GLU A 20 1.27 0.82 -6.08
CA GLU A 20 1.48 0.41 -7.46
C GLU A 20 0.69 1.33 -8.41
N ARG A 21 -0.62 1.53 -8.16
CA ARG A 21 -1.47 2.40 -8.99
C ARG A 21 -2.62 3.00 -8.18
N VAL A 22 -3.14 4.11 -8.68
CA VAL A 22 -4.36 4.75 -8.17
C VAL A 22 -5.33 4.88 -9.34
N HIS A 23 -6.56 4.42 -9.13
CA HIS A 23 -7.65 4.51 -10.09
C HIS A 23 -8.78 5.35 -9.49
N LEU A 24 -9.23 6.35 -10.23
CA LEU A 24 -10.31 7.24 -9.83
C LEU A 24 -11.55 6.97 -10.68
N ASP A 25 -12.61 6.50 -10.04
CA ASP A 25 -13.92 6.30 -10.64
C ASP A 25 -14.83 7.47 -10.24
N LEU A 26 -14.85 8.51 -11.08
CA LEU A 26 -15.68 9.69 -10.86
C LEU A 26 -17.19 9.37 -10.87
N PRO A 27 -17.73 8.58 -11.83
CA PRO A 27 -19.13 8.19 -11.81
C PRO A 27 -19.58 7.53 -10.50
N ARG A 28 -18.71 6.74 -9.87
CA ARG A 28 -19.00 6.06 -8.61
C ARG A 28 -18.49 6.82 -7.38
N GLY A 29 -17.78 7.93 -7.56
CA GLY A 29 -17.19 8.71 -6.47
C GLY A 29 -16.16 7.92 -5.65
N GLN A 30 -15.43 6.99 -6.28
CA GLN A 30 -14.55 6.04 -5.61
C GLN A 30 -13.09 6.22 -6.04
N VAL A 31 -12.17 6.02 -5.10
CA VAL A 31 -10.74 5.92 -5.37
C VAL A 31 -10.26 4.53 -4.98
N ASP A 32 -9.74 3.80 -5.94
CA ASP A 32 -9.10 2.50 -5.72
C ASP A 32 -7.58 2.67 -5.70
N VAL A 33 -6.96 2.36 -4.56
CA VAL A 33 -5.51 2.39 -4.40
C VAL A 33 -4.99 0.96 -4.33
N PHE A 34 -4.17 0.58 -5.31
CA PHE A 34 -3.58 -0.75 -5.38
C PHE A 34 -2.17 -0.68 -4.79
N VAL A 35 -1.88 -1.59 -3.88
CA VAL A 35 -0.57 -1.70 -3.23
C VAL A 35 0.08 -3.03 -3.59
N GLU A 36 1.39 -2.99 -3.75
CA GLU A 36 2.23 -4.16 -3.99
C GLU A 36 3.33 -4.24 -2.93
N HIS A 37 3.96 -5.40 -2.84
CA HIS A 37 5.16 -5.61 -2.04
C HIS A 37 6.22 -6.29 -2.89
N THR A 38 7.49 -6.08 -2.54
CA THR A 38 8.58 -6.77 -3.22
C THR A 38 8.51 -8.28 -3.01
N LYS A 39 8.93 -9.06 -4.01
CA LYS A 39 8.98 -10.52 -3.90
C LYS A 39 9.94 -10.90 -2.78
N GLY A 40 9.49 -11.77 -1.87
CA GLY A 40 10.28 -12.15 -0.69
C GLY A 40 10.20 -11.15 0.47
N ALA A 41 9.35 -10.11 0.36
CA ALA A 41 9.00 -9.29 1.50
C ALA A 41 8.53 -10.15 2.67
N ARG A 42 9.05 -9.86 3.85
CA ARG A 42 8.69 -10.55 5.07
C ARG A 42 7.75 -9.66 5.88
N PHE A 43 6.68 -10.27 6.36
CA PHE A 43 5.68 -9.58 7.15
C PHE A 43 5.80 -10.03 8.60
N PRO A 44 5.84 -9.09 9.56
CA PRO A 44 5.71 -9.46 10.95
C PRO A 44 4.34 -10.09 11.19
N CYS A 45 4.27 -11.08 12.08
CA CYS A 45 3.00 -11.60 12.56
C CYS A 45 2.15 -10.44 13.13
N PRO A 46 0.89 -10.28 12.72
CA PRO A 46 0.05 -9.17 13.19
C PRO A 46 -0.30 -9.28 14.69
N GLU A 47 -0.17 -10.46 15.28
CA GLU A 47 -0.46 -10.66 16.71
C GLU A 47 0.76 -10.44 17.61
N CYS A 48 1.95 -10.87 17.17
CA CYS A 48 3.15 -10.88 18.02
C CYS A 48 4.34 -10.10 17.47
N GLY A 49 4.24 -9.51 16.27
CA GLY A 49 5.28 -8.69 15.65
C GLY A 49 6.50 -9.45 15.15
N ARG A 50 6.58 -10.77 15.35
CA ARG A 50 7.76 -11.57 14.97
C ARG A 50 7.79 -11.79 13.46
N VAL A 51 8.92 -11.46 12.85
CA VAL A 51 9.24 -11.83 11.47
C VAL A 51 9.93 -13.20 11.51
N LEU A 52 9.35 -14.20 10.84
CA LEU A 52 9.99 -15.51 10.73
C LEU A 52 11.13 -15.45 9.72
N THR A 53 12.33 -15.86 10.17
CA THR A 53 13.58 -15.72 9.44
C THR A 53 13.87 -16.89 8.51
#